data_AF-A0A5D4GYS5-F1
#
_entry.id   AF-A0A5D4GYS5-F1
#
_cell.length_a   1.000
_cell.length_b   1.000
_cell.length_c   1.000
_cell.angle_alpha   90.00
_cell.angle_beta   90.00
_cell.angle_gamma   90.00
#
_symmetry.space_group_name_H-M   'P 1'
#
loop_
_entity.id
_entity.type
_entity.pdbx_description
1 polymer ?
#
loop_
_entity_poly.entity_id
_entity_poly.type
_entity_poly.pdbx_seq_one_letter_code
_entity_poly.pdbx_strand_id
1 'polypeptide(L)'
;MMFNFFKRNDKNKATPRKEDLDREAIQKRGLELAEVTKKRHAAGFPQQAKSQEDLTAVMYVFTDRWDYAIMKLGIDVPLLDDGSLRPSLRKKGFLPLNESVYIHVSQIRSVDLEALQIEIDPELDRNMRRNLRGDDVMEKLQRCREKDSDIFDIDRAFAEEIRAIIER
;
A
#
# COMPACT_ATOMS: atom_id res chain seq x y z
N MET A 1 -36.42 -7.77 35.30
CA MET A 1 -35.18 -8.18 34.60
C MET A 1 -35.05 -7.35 33.34
N MET A 2 -34.12 -6.40 33.30
CA MET A 2 -33.83 -5.61 32.10
C MET A 2 -32.58 -6.20 31.44
N PHE A 3 -32.70 -6.57 30.17
CA PHE A 3 -31.58 -6.98 29.32
C PHE A 3 -30.80 -5.73 28.91
N ASN A 4 -29.58 -5.57 29.43
CA ASN A 4 -28.62 -4.62 28.89
C ASN A 4 -27.97 -5.25 27.65
N PHE A 5 -28.45 -4.85 26.47
CA PHE A 5 -27.78 -5.16 25.21
C PHE A 5 -26.53 -4.29 25.06
N PHE A 6 -25.39 -4.96 24.92
CA PHE A 6 -24.07 -4.37 24.74
C PHE A 6 -24.05 -3.42 23.53
N LYS A 7 -23.65 -2.16 23.77
CA LYS A 7 -23.16 -1.26 22.71
C LYS A 7 -21.94 -1.91 22.07
N ARG A 8 -22.04 -2.26 20.80
CA ARG A 8 -20.89 -2.56 19.93
C ARG A 8 -19.92 -1.40 19.99
N ASN A 9 -18.72 -1.65 20.52
CA ASN A 9 -17.57 -0.77 20.34
C ASN A 9 -17.06 -0.99 18.92
N ASP A 10 -17.63 -0.29 17.94
CA ASP A 10 -16.94 -0.03 16.67
C ASP A 10 -15.75 0.89 16.97
N LYS A 11 -14.60 0.26 17.28
CA LYS A 11 -13.31 0.94 17.35
C LYS A 11 -12.53 0.70 16.06
N ASN A 12 -13.15 0.95 14.90
CA ASN A 12 -12.40 1.36 13.71
C ASN A 12 -12.13 2.87 13.84
N LYS A 13 -11.37 3.26 14.88
CA LYS A 13 -10.88 4.63 14.96
C LYS A 13 -9.76 4.74 13.93
N ALA A 14 -10.12 5.25 12.76
CA ALA A 14 -9.16 5.77 11.80
C ALA A 14 -8.09 6.56 12.55
N THR A 15 -6.83 6.23 12.32
CA THR A 15 -5.69 6.95 12.90
C THR A 15 -5.91 8.44 12.66
N PRO A 16 -5.93 9.28 13.71
CA PRO A 16 -6.16 10.71 13.54
C PRO A 16 -5.04 11.28 12.66
N ARG A 17 -5.40 11.78 11.47
CA ARG A 17 -4.48 12.44 10.55
C ARG A 17 -3.90 13.68 11.20
N LYS A 18 -2.63 14.01 10.90
CA LYS A 18 -2.13 15.36 11.17
C LYS A 18 -2.89 16.36 10.31
N GLU A 19 -3.34 17.46 10.92
CA GLU A 19 -4.13 18.52 10.28
C GLU A 19 -3.38 19.30 9.18
N ASP A 20 -2.07 19.05 8.98
CA ASP A 20 -1.18 19.89 8.14
C ASP A 20 -0.49 19.16 6.97
N LEU A 21 -1.15 18.22 6.28
CA LEU A 21 -0.64 17.75 4.97
C LEU A 21 -1.03 18.76 3.89
N ASP A 22 -0.31 19.88 3.80
CA ASP A 22 -0.44 20.83 2.70
C ASP A 22 0.30 20.31 1.44
N ARG A 23 -0.14 20.75 0.25
CA ARG A 23 0.48 20.43 -1.04
C ARG A 23 1.98 20.70 -1.05
N GLU A 24 2.42 21.74 -0.35
CA GLU A 24 3.85 22.07 -0.19
C GLU A 24 4.63 20.96 0.52
N ALA A 25 4.04 20.35 1.55
CA ALA A 25 4.68 19.27 2.30
C ALA A 25 4.84 18.01 1.42
N ILE A 26 3.81 17.67 0.63
CA ILE A 26 3.86 16.56 -0.35
C ILE A 26 4.90 16.84 -1.44
N GLN A 27 4.95 18.07 -1.95
CA GLN A 27 5.94 18.46 -2.95
C GLN A 27 7.36 18.33 -2.40
N LYS A 28 7.59 18.79 -1.16
CA LYS A 28 8.88 18.64 -0.48
C LYS A 28 9.25 17.16 -0.32
N ARG A 29 8.29 16.33 0.10
CA ARG A 29 8.51 14.87 0.20
C ARG A 29 8.88 14.26 -1.16
N GLY A 30 8.20 14.68 -2.23
CA GLY A 30 8.52 14.26 -3.59
C GLY A 30 9.95 14.63 -4.00
N LEU A 31 10.41 15.84 -3.66
CA LEU A 31 11.77 16.29 -3.92
C LEU A 31 12.81 15.49 -3.13
N GLU A 32 12.55 15.20 -1.85
CA GLU A 32 13.43 14.36 -1.03
C GLU A 32 13.64 12.97 -1.66
N LEU A 33 12.56 12.33 -2.12
CA LEU A 33 12.64 11.02 -2.76
C LEU A 33 13.32 11.11 -4.14
N ALA A 34 13.11 12.19 -4.88
CA ALA A 34 13.83 12.43 -6.14
C ALA A 34 15.35 12.55 -5.94
N GLU A 35 15.80 13.17 -4.84
CA GLU A 35 17.22 13.22 -4.49
C GLU A 35 17.79 11.82 -4.17
N VAL A 36 17.01 10.95 -3.53
CA VAL A 36 17.41 9.54 -3.33
C VAL A 36 17.58 8.84 -4.69
N THR A 37 16.65 9.02 -5.62
CA THR A 37 16.76 8.48 -6.99
C THR A 37 18.03 8.99 -7.69
N LYS A 38 18.33 10.29 -7.61
CA LYS A 38 19.55 10.87 -8.22
C LYS A 38 20.82 10.28 -7.65
N LYS A 39 20.92 10.14 -6.32
CA LYS A 39 22.07 9.52 -5.64
C LYS A 39 22.27 8.07 -6.07
N ARG A 40 21.19 7.28 -6.16
CA ARG A 40 21.23 5.89 -6.64
C ARG A 40 21.68 5.81 -8.11
N HIS A 41 21.17 6.70 -8.95
CA HIS A 41 21.59 6.79 -10.35
C HIS A 41 23.09 7.05 -10.47
N ALA A 42 23.62 8.03 -9.73
CA ALA A 42 25.05 8.31 -9.68
C ALA A 42 25.90 7.13 -9.14
N ALA A 43 25.32 6.30 -8.27
CA ALA A 43 25.95 5.09 -7.76
C ALA A 43 25.84 3.86 -8.70
N GLY A 44 25.32 4.02 -9.93
CA GLY A 44 25.21 2.93 -10.91
C GLY A 44 23.94 2.07 -10.77
N PHE A 45 22.95 2.52 -10.00
CA PHE A 45 21.66 1.86 -9.85
C PHE A 45 20.54 2.70 -10.47
N PRO A 46 20.47 2.80 -11.82
CA PRO A 46 19.46 3.62 -12.47
C PRO A 46 18.05 3.04 -12.27
N GLN A 47 17.10 3.95 -12.02
CA GLN A 47 15.66 3.68 -12.04
C GLN A 47 15.12 4.15 -13.38
N GLN A 48 14.66 3.23 -14.23
CA GLN A 48 14.19 3.54 -15.59
C GLN A 48 12.88 2.80 -15.87
N ALA A 49 11.85 3.55 -16.22
CA ALA A 49 10.64 3.00 -16.81
C ALA A 49 10.93 2.60 -18.26
N LYS A 50 10.58 1.37 -18.61
CA LYS A 50 10.65 0.83 -19.98
C LYS A 50 9.36 1.05 -20.75
N SER A 51 8.25 1.25 -20.04
CA SER A 51 6.93 1.44 -20.62
C SER A 51 6.09 2.43 -19.81
N GLN A 52 4.97 2.88 -20.38
CA GLN A 52 3.96 3.63 -19.62
C GLN A 52 3.30 2.76 -18.54
N GLU A 53 3.21 1.45 -18.76
CA GLU A 53 2.65 0.51 -17.80
C GLU A 53 3.44 0.50 -16.48
N ASP A 54 4.76 0.68 -16.55
CA ASP A 54 5.65 0.77 -15.39
C ASP A 54 5.29 1.93 -14.44
N LEU A 55 4.62 2.96 -14.97
CA LEU A 55 4.18 4.15 -14.24
C LEU A 55 2.73 4.02 -13.72
N THR A 56 2.12 2.85 -13.85
CA THR A 56 0.79 2.59 -13.32
C THR A 56 0.87 2.33 -11.82
N ALA A 57 0.03 2.99 -11.04
CA ALA A 57 -0.11 2.70 -9.61
C ALA A 57 -0.74 1.31 -9.42
N VAL A 58 -0.05 0.44 -8.69
CA VAL A 58 -0.48 -0.94 -8.45
C VAL A 58 -0.64 -1.29 -6.98
N MET A 59 -0.15 -0.44 -6.09
CA MET A 59 -0.36 -0.59 -4.65
C MET A 59 -0.46 0.79 -4.00
N TYR A 60 -1.30 0.92 -2.98
CA TYR A 60 -1.40 2.10 -2.13
C TYR A 60 -1.03 1.72 -0.71
N VAL A 61 -0.18 2.52 -0.08
CA VAL A 61 0.31 2.30 1.28
C VAL A 61 0.11 3.56 2.09
N PHE A 62 -0.69 3.45 3.14
CA PHE A 62 -1.00 4.51 4.07
C PHE A 62 -0.15 4.33 5.34
N THR A 63 0.75 5.26 5.59
CA THR A 63 1.63 5.23 6.78
C THR A 63 1.21 6.28 7.80
N ASP A 64 1.88 6.31 8.95
CA ASP A 64 1.59 7.31 9.98
C ASP A 64 2.07 8.71 9.58
N ARG A 65 2.98 8.81 8.60
CA ARG A 65 3.60 10.08 8.18
C ARG A 65 3.17 10.54 6.80
N TRP A 66 3.14 9.61 5.85
CA TRP A 66 2.88 9.88 4.44
C TRP A 66 2.08 8.75 3.82
N ASP A 67 1.24 9.10 2.86
CA ASP A 67 0.54 8.13 2.03
C ASP A 67 1.29 8.01 0.69
N TYR A 68 1.32 6.80 0.13
CA TYR A 68 2.08 6.51 -1.09
C TYR A 68 1.26 5.70 -2.09
N ALA A 69 1.46 6.03 -3.37
CA ALA A 69 1.13 5.17 -4.48
C ALA A 69 2.43 4.52 -4.93
N ILE A 70 2.45 3.20 -5.00
CA ILE A 70 3.57 2.42 -5.52
C ILE A 70 3.25 2.06 -6.95
N MET A 71 4.13 2.52 -7.85
CA MET A 71 4.04 2.22 -9.28
C MET A 71 4.50 0.79 -9.55
N LYS A 72 4.12 0.20 -10.69
CA LYS A 72 4.53 -1.15 -11.09
C LYS A 72 6.06 -1.34 -11.10
N LEU A 73 6.80 -0.28 -11.41
CA LEU A 73 8.26 -0.25 -11.29
C LEU A 73 8.79 -0.19 -9.84
N GLY A 74 7.94 -0.30 -8.81
CA GLY A 74 8.35 -0.26 -7.40
C GLY A 74 8.78 1.12 -6.91
N ILE A 75 8.33 2.19 -7.57
CA ILE A 75 8.61 3.58 -7.18
C ILE A 75 7.47 4.09 -6.29
N ASP A 76 7.80 4.60 -5.11
CA ASP A 76 6.90 5.20 -4.13
C ASP A 76 6.66 6.69 -4.40
N VAL A 77 5.45 7.07 -4.82
CA VAL A 77 5.07 8.46 -5.06
C VAL A 77 4.19 8.95 -3.91
N PRO A 78 4.60 9.99 -3.17
CA PRO A 78 3.80 10.52 -2.06
C PRO A 78 2.53 11.16 -2.60
N LEU A 79 1.43 10.99 -1.87
CA LEU A 79 0.11 11.48 -2.27
C LEU A 79 -0.60 12.20 -1.13
N LEU A 80 -1.50 13.09 -1.54
CA LEU A 80 -2.44 13.75 -0.66
C LEU A 80 -3.77 12.99 -0.73
N ASP A 81 -4.08 12.20 0.29
CA ASP A 81 -5.41 11.59 0.44
C ASP A 81 -6.25 12.44 1.40
N ASP A 82 -7.25 13.13 0.86
CA ASP A 82 -8.27 13.86 1.62
C ASP A 82 -9.33 12.95 2.25
N GLY A 83 -9.20 11.63 2.07
CA GLY A 83 -10.14 10.60 2.55
C GLY A 83 -11.04 10.05 1.45
N SER A 84 -11.02 10.65 0.25
CA SER A 84 -11.80 10.19 -0.90
C SER A 84 -11.15 9.02 -1.65
N LEU A 85 -9.84 8.79 -1.48
CA LEU A 85 -9.12 7.80 -2.28
C LEU A 85 -9.54 6.38 -1.91
N ARG A 86 -9.49 6.02 -0.62
CA ARG A 86 -9.69 4.64 -0.13
C ARG A 86 -11.03 4.03 -0.54
N PRO A 87 -12.18 4.72 -0.46
CA PRO A 87 -13.45 4.18 -0.97
C PRO A 87 -13.44 3.93 -2.48
N SER A 88 -12.67 4.73 -3.24
CA SER A 88 -12.57 4.59 -4.70
C SER A 88 -11.68 3.43 -5.13
N LEU A 89 -10.69 3.03 -4.31
CA LEU A 89 -9.73 1.97 -4.64
C LEU A 89 -10.43 0.63 -4.90
N ARG A 90 -11.42 0.29 -4.08
CA ARG A 90 -12.21 -0.96 -4.23
C ARG A 90 -12.89 -1.05 -5.59
N LYS A 91 -13.45 0.07 -6.07
CA LYS A 91 -14.10 0.16 -7.38
C LYS A 91 -13.11 0.06 -8.55
N LYS A 92 -11.82 0.29 -8.28
CA LYS A 92 -10.73 0.25 -9.26
C LYS A 92 -9.94 -1.07 -9.21
N GLY A 93 -10.49 -2.12 -8.59
CA GLY A 93 -9.83 -3.43 -8.53
C GLY A 93 -8.69 -3.52 -7.53
N PHE A 94 -8.67 -2.70 -6.49
CA PHE A 94 -7.71 -2.84 -5.39
C PHE A 94 -8.32 -3.59 -4.21
N LEU A 95 -7.65 -4.64 -3.76
CA LEU A 95 -7.99 -5.39 -2.55
C LEU A 95 -7.33 -4.77 -1.33
N PRO A 96 -8.08 -4.52 -0.24
CA PRO A 96 -7.50 -4.13 1.04
C PRO A 96 -6.94 -5.36 1.75
N LEU A 97 -5.62 -5.42 1.96
CA LEU A 97 -5.00 -6.45 2.81
C LEU A 97 -5.20 -6.10 4.29
N ASN A 98 -5.20 -4.81 4.60
CA ASN A 98 -5.51 -4.24 5.91
C ASN A 98 -5.93 -2.77 5.72
N GLU A 99 -6.12 -2.03 6.82
CA GLU A 99 -6.48 -0.60 6.77
C GLU A 99 -5.45 0.30 6.06
N SER A 100 -4.21 -0.17 5.94
CA SER A 100 -3.05 0.59 5.45
C SER A 100 -2.53 0.14 4.09
N VAL A 101 -2.84 -1.06 3.61
CA VAL A 101 -2.25 -1.60 2.37
C VAL A 101 -3.34 -2.10 1.44
N TYR A 102 -3.32 -1.55 0.22
CA TYR A 102 -4.24 -1.92 -0.86
C TYR A 102 -3.43 -2.31 -2.09
N ILE A 103 -3.71 -3.45 -2.69
CA ILE A 103 -2.99 -3.93 -3.88
C ILE A 103 -3.97 -4.21 -5.02
N HIS A 104 -3.59 -3.84 -6.24
CA HIS A 104 -4.40 -4.12 -7.42
C HIS A 104 -4.42 -5.62 -7.72
N VAL A 105 -5.60 -6.16 -8.03
CA VAL A 105 -5.81 -7.59 -8.32
C VAL A 105 -4.90 -8.13 -9.41
N SER A 106 -4.50 -7.30 -10.39
CA SER A 106 -3.60 -7.72 -11.47
C SER A 106 -2.18 -8.04 -11.01
N GLN A 107 -1.81 -7.70 -9.77
CA GLN A 107 -0.49 -7.98 -9.19
C GLN A 107 -0.57 -9.09 -8.13
N ILE A 108 -1.71 -9.74 -7.98
CA ILE A 108 -1.89 -10.87 -7.08
C ILE A 108 -1.77 -12.14 -7.90
N ARG A 109 -0.85 -13.01 -7.51
CA ARG A 109 -0.63 -14.31 -8.15
C ARG A 109 -1.51 -15.39 -7.54
N SER A 110 -1.64 -15.40 -6.22
CA SER A 110 -2.48 -16.35 -5.49
C SER A 110 -3.03 -15.72 -4.21
N VAL A 111 -4.16 -16.27 -3.74
CA VAL A 111 -4.80 -15.87 -2.48
C VAL A 111 -5.13 -17.12 -1.69
N ASP A 112 -4.68 -17.16 -0.44
CA ASP A 112 -5.02 -18.19 0.54
C ASP A 112 -5.76 -17.54 1.71
N LEU A 113 -7.09 -17.65 1.71
CA LEU A 113 -7.92 -17.08 2.77
C LEU A 113 -7.95 -17.94 4.05
N GLU A 114 -7.51 -19.20 3.99
CA GLU A 114 -7.38 -20.04 5.19
C GLU A 114 -6.13 -19.63 5.97
N ALA A 115 -5.01 -19.43 5.27
CA ALA A 115 -3.77 -18.90 5.82
C ALA A 115 -3.80 -17.38 6.06
N LEU A 116 -4.78 -16.67 5.49
CA LEU A 116 -4.87 -15.20 5.47
C LEU A 116 -3.65 -14.56 4.80
N GLN A 117 -3.33 -15.02 3.59
CA GLN A 117 -2.15 -14.57 2.84
C GLN A 117 -2.48 -14.33 1.37
N ILE A 118 -1.71 -13.44 0.75
CA ILE A 118 -1.61 -13.33 -0.71
C ILE A 118 -0.16 -13.49 -1.15
N GLU A 119 0.04 -14.02 -2.35
CA GLU A 119 1.31 -13.97 -3.06
C GLU A 119 1.22 -12.90 -4.14
N ILE A 120 2.15 -11.95 -4.16
CA ILE A 120 2.17 -10.91 -5.19
C ILE A 120 3.03 -11.33 -6.40
N ASP A 121 2.92 -10.57 -7.49
CA ASP A 121 3.81 -10.74 -8.65
C ASP A 121 5.29 -10.62 -8.20
N PRO A 122 6.13 -11.66 -8.40
CA PRO A 122 7.54 -11.63 -8.02
C PRO A 122 8.32 -10.51 -8.72
N GLU A 123 7.89 -10.06 -9.90
CA GLU A 123 8.49 -8.90 -10.55
C GLU A 123 8.20 -7.60 -9.80
N LEU A 124 6.97 -7.41 -9.31
CA LEU A 124 6.63 -6.28 -8.46
C LEU A 124 7.44 -6.30 -7.16
N ASP A 125 7.58 -7.46 -6.50
CA ASP A 125 8.39 -7.58 -5.28
C ASP A 125 9.85 -7.19 -5.53
N ARG A 126 10.47 -7.74 -6.58
CA ARG A 126 11.85 -7.38 -6.98
C ARG A 126 11.98 -5.88 -7.26
N ASN A 127 11.00 -5.31 -7.96
CA ASN A 127 10.98 -3.89 -8.27
C ASN A 127 10.90 -3.06 -6.99
N MET A 128 10.02 -3.39 -6.06
CA MET A 128 9.88 -2.69 -4.78
C MET A 128 11.17 -2.73 -3.96
N ARG A 129 11.78 -3.92 -3.81
CA ARG A 129 13.07 -4.09 -3.09
C ARG A 129 14.18 -3.24 -3.67
N ARG A 130 14.20 -3.10 -5.00
CA ARG A 130 15.21 -2.32 -5.71
C ARG A 130 14.92 -0.82 -5.66
N ASN A 131 13.66 -0.42 -5.76
CA ASN A 131 13.30 0.93 -6.17
C ASN A 131 12.60 1.79 -5.10
N LEU A 132 12.02 1.22 -4.05
CA LEU A 132 11.40 2.01 -2.97
C LEU A 132 12.44 2.91 -2.29
N ARG A 133 12.00 4.12 -1.89
CA ARG A 133 12.87 5.19 -1.39
C ARG A 133 12.51 5.64 0.02
N GLY A 134 11.23 5.70 0.36
CA GLY A 134 10.79 6.06 1.70
C GLY A 134 10.98 4.94 2.72
N ASP A 135 11.73 5.22 3.78
CA ASP A 135 11.95 4.28 4.90
C ASP A 135 10.65 3.88 5.61
N ASP A 136 9.70 4.80 5.70
CA ASP A 136 8.38 4.59 6.31
C ASP A 136 7.49 3.64 5.51
N VAL A 137 7.46 3.76 4.18
CA VAL A 137 6.71 2.82 3.33
C VAL A 137 7.40 1.45 3.31
N MET A 138 8.73 1.41 3.28
CA MET A 138 9.49 0.15 3.35
C MET A 138 9.22 -0.57 4.68
N GLU A 139 9.26 0.14 5.81
CA GLU A 139 8.99 -0.41 7.14
C GLU A 139 7.54 -0.93 7.25
N LYS A 140 6.55 -0.17 6.75
CA LYS A 140 5.15 -0.60 6.74
C LYS A 140 4.98 -1.89 5.93
N LEU A 141 5.53 -1.95 4.71
CA LEU A 141 5.43 -3.13 3.86
C LEU A 141 6.17 -4.34 4.45
N GLN A 142 7.31 -4.12 5.11
CA GLN A 142 8.07 -5.18 5.75
C GLN A 142 7.31 -5.82 6.93
N ARG A 143 6.48 -5.05 7.63
CA ARG A 143 5.63 -5.55 8.71
C ARG A 143 4.41 -6.33 8.22
N CYS A 144 3.98 -6.10 6.98
CA CYS A 144 2.81 -6.74 6.39
C CYS A 144 3.15 -7.98 5.57
N ARG A 145 4.42 -8.39 5.50
CA ARG A 145 4.86 -9.54 4.71
C ARG A 145 5.40 -10.65 5.61
N GLU A 146 5.28 -11.88 5.12
CA GLU A 146 5.90 -13.02 5.79
C GLU A 146 7.42 -12.96 5.58
N LYS A 147 8.15 -12.57 6.64
CA LYS A 147 9.62 -12.49 6.62
C LYS A 147 10.11 -11.67 5.42
N ASP A 148 11.06 -12.20 4.66
CA ASP A 148 11.62 -11.57 3.48
C ASP A 148 11.08 -12.23 2.20
N SER A 149 9.77 -12.36 2.06
CA SER A 149 9.10 -12.97 0.90
C SER A 149 8.24 -11.98 0.09
N ASP A 150 7.67 -12.46 -1.01
CA ASP A 150 6.60 -11.86 -1.81
C ASP A 150 5.19 -12.21 -1.29
N ILE A 151 5.10 -12.77 -0.08
CA ILE A 151 3.83 -13.12 0.57
C ILE A 151 3.45 -12.03 1.56
N PHE A 152 2.22 -11.52 1.43
CA PHE A 152 1.65 -10.50 2.32
C PHE A 152 0.52 -11.08 3.16
N ASP A 153 0.50 -10.70 4.44
CA ASP A 153 -0.55 -11.08 5.37
C ASP A 153 -1.81 -10.23 5.14
N ILE A 154 -2.95 -10.91 5.18
CA ILE A 154 -4.29 -10.33 5.19
C ILE A 154 -4.72 -10.20 6.66
N ASP A 155 -5.14 -9.01 7.06
CA ASP A 155 -5.83 -8.84 8.31
C ASP A 155 -7.19 -9.54 8.24
N ARG A 156 -7.47 -10.42 9.21
CA ARG A 156 -8.69 -11.22 9.31
C ARG A 156 -9.96 -10.38 9.13
N ALA A 157 -9.95 -9.12 9.57
CA ALA A 157 -11.09 -8.22 9.41
C ALA A 157 -11.48 -7.98 7.93
N PHE A 158 -10.54 -8.17 6.98
CA PHE A 158 -10.72 -7.95 5.55
C PHE A 158 -10.90 -9.24 4.75
N ALA A 159 -10.74 -10.41 5.36
CA ALA A 159 -10.81 -11.71 4.66
C ALA A 159 -12.15 -11.94 3.95
N GLU A 160 -13.27 -11.64 4.62
CA GLU A 160 -14.61 -11.78 4.03
C GLU A 160 -14.86 -10.79 2.90
N GLU A 161 -14.28 -9.59 2.99
CA GLU A 161 -14.35 -8.62 1.91
C GLU A 161 -13.57 -9.09 0.68
N ILE A 162 -12.34 -9.58 0.89
CA ILE A 162 -11.52 -10.13 -0.18
C ILE A 162 -12.21 -11.32 -0.83
N ARG A 163 -12.78 -12.24 -0.04
CA ARG A 163 -13.58 -13.38 -0.52
C ARG A 163 -14.68 -12.91 -1.49
N ALA A 164 -15.47 -11.93 -1.07
CA ALA A 164 -16.57 -11.41 -1.87
C ALA A 164 -16.14 -10.73 -3.19
N ILE A 165 -14.89 -10.25 -3.26
CA ILE A 165 -14.33 -9.67 -4.49
C ILE A 165 -13.79 -10.76 -5.43
N ILE A 166 -13.18 -11.81 -4.89
CA ILE A 166 -12.58 -12.90 -5.69
C ILE A 166 -13.64 -13.87 -6.23
N GLU A 167 -14.70 -14.13 -5.48
CA GLU A 167 -15.78 -15.04 -5.87
C GLU A 167 -16.79 -14.42 -6.87
N ARG A 168 -16.59 -13.15 -7.26
CA ARG A 168 -17.43 -12.41 -8.21
C ARG A 168 -16.97 -12.56 -9.65
#